data_AF-A0A218UQE8-F1
#
_entry.id   AF-A0A218UQE8-F1
#
_cell.length_a   1.000
_cell.length_b   1.000
_cell.length_c   1.000
_cell.angle_alpha   90.00
_cell.angle_beta   90.00
_cell.angle_gamma   90.00
#
_symmetry.space_group_name_H-M   'P 1'
#
loop_
_entity.id
_entity.type
_entity.pdbx_description
1 polymer ?
#
loop_
_entity_poly.entity_id
_entity_poly.type
_entity_poly.pdbx_seq_one_letter_code
_entity_poly.pdbx_strand_id
1 'polypeptide(L)'
;MQKIKPCSELSFPVKIYFCVTILSLLSVIGLTIETLVRQTEEDFTISFIQLVGVVFCVYYVSRGILQENRQELSVFVLSVLLVMLRSIINFSVLPAEQKPKLLARFVLILLVGSFDVICALVLIQSQSMMAFRVGGALESLQSQYFMLNLCFSMLTFDLQAQLCLCILLISLHEVTLLHNIISATGVVWGCLKVTVGIIAILKELKPLVWVFLIQNVPEVVYLIYLLYTVIREWGKGSSYTLEAAFITGSCISVTIKSVLFWALVHVYRSFGQGLRERMFSSYGRIDS
;
A
#
# COMPACT_ATOMS: atom_id res chain seq x y z
N MET A 1 9.31 -16.70 -4.89
CA MET A 1 10.11 -16.11 -3.81
C MET A 1 11.24 -15.33 -4.46
N GLN A 2 11.10 -14.00 -4.57
CA GLN A 2 12.12 -13.11 -5.14
C GLN A 2 13.36 -13.15 -4.22
N LYS A 3 14.57 -13.39 -4.76
CA LYS A 3 15.82 -13.37 -3.97
C LYS A 3 15.98 -11.95 -3.44
N ILE A 4 15.90 -11.77 -2.11
CA ILE A 4 16.20 -10.48 -1.47
C ILE A 4 17.68 -10.25 -1.69
N LYS A 5 18.09 -9.20 -2.42
CA LYS A 5 19.52 -8.88 -2.53
C LYS A 5 20.07 -8.66 -1.12
N PRO A 6 21.23 -9.26 -0.78
CA PRO A 6 21.83 -9.01 0.51
C PRO A 6 22.17 -7.52 0.61
N CYS A 7 21.90 -6.93 1.79
CA CYS A 7 22.10 -5.50 2.07
C CYS A 7 23.57 -5.05 1.91
N SER A 8 24.49 -5.98 1.64
CA SER A 8 25.90 -5.77 1.33
C SER A 8 26.18 -5.36 -0.12
N GLU A 9 25.27 -5.63 -1.08
CA GLU A 9 25.45 -5.28 -2.49
C GLU A 9 24.93 -3.88 -2.85
N LEU A 10 24.25 -3.22 -1.89
CA LEU A 10 23.75 -1.87 -2.10
C LEU A 10 24.89 -0.85 -2.06
N SER A 11 24.81 0.13 -2.97
CA SER A 11 25.70 1.29 -2.93
C SER A 11 25.63 1.97 -1.56
N PHE A 12 26.80 2.32 -1.00
CA PHE A 12 26.94 2.93 0.33
C PHE A 12 25.94 4.08 0.63
N PRO A 13 25.68 5.06 -0.27
CA PRO A 13 24.68 6.10 -0.02
C PRO A 13 23.24 5.56 0.09
N VAL A 14 22.88 4.54 -0.68
CA VAL A 14 21.53 3.93 -0.65
C VAL A 14 21.34 3.14 0.65
N LYS A 15 22.41 2.52 1.17
CA LYS A 15 22.39 1.81 2.45
C LYS A 15 22.17 2.76 3.62
N ILE A 16 22.87 3.90 3.64
CA ILE A 16 22.68 4.94 4.66
C ILE A 16 21.23 5.45 4.59
N TYR A 17 20.75 5.78 3.39
CA TYR A 17 19.37 6.22 3.20
C TYR A 17 18.36 5.20 3.72
N PHE A 18 18.51 3.92 3.35
CA PHE A 18 17.62 2.86 3.82
C PHE A 18 17.60 2.75 5.35
N CYS A 19 18.77 2.78 6.00
CA CYS A 19 18.84 2.77 7.46
C CYS A 19 18.15 4.00 8.07
N VAL A 20 18.37 5.20 7.52
CA VAL A 20 17.75 6.44 8.00
C VAL A 20 16.23 6.41 7.85
N THR A 21 15.70 6.01 6.70
CA THR A 21 14.25 5.92 6.46
C THR A 21 13.59 4.83 7.30
N ILE A 22 14.24 3.69 7.52
CA ILE A 22 13.69 2.66 8.42
C ILE A 22 13.66 3.17 9.87
N LEU A 23 14.73 3.82 10.33
CA LEU A 23 14.78 4.40 11.68
C LEU A 23 13.74 5.51 11.86
N SER A 24 13.55 6.37 10.86
CA SER A 24 12.55 7.44 10.90
C SER A 24 11.13 6.88 10.96
N LEU A 25 10.80 5.89 10.13
CA LEU A 25 9.49 5.23 10.14
C LEU A 25 9.24 4.46 11.45
N LEU A 26 10.25 3.80 12.01
CA LEU A 26 10.15 3.15 13.32
C LEU A 26 9.91 4.16 14.45
N SER A 27 10.53 5.34 14.39
CA SER A 27 10.26 6.43 15.33
C SER A 27 8.80 6.92 15.24
N VAL A 28 8.28 7.08 14.02
CA VAL A 28 6.85 7.44 13.79
C VAL A 28 5.91 6.36 14.34
N ILE A 29 6.25 5.08 14.18
CA ILE A 29 5.50 3.95 14.75
C ILE A 29 5.49 4.03 16.27
N GLY A 30 6.67 4.20 16.90
CA GLY A 30 6.78 4.30 18.35
C GLY A 30 5.93 5.43 18.94
N LEU A 31 6.00 6.62 18.35
CA LEU A 31 5.18 7.76 18.77
C LEU A 31 3.69 7.54 18.53
N THR A 32 3.33 6.86 17.44
CA THR A 32 1.94 6.50 17.15
C THR A 32 1.39 5.51 18.18
N ILE A 33 2.18 4.52 18.61
CA ILE A 33 1.80 3.55 19.65
C ILE A 33 1.67 4.24 21.00
N GLU A 34 2.62 5.10 21.38
CA GLU A 34 2.54 5.85 22.65
C GLU A 34 1.27 6.71 22.70
N THR A 35 0.92 7.35 21.57
CA THR A 35 -0.31 8.11 21.44
C THR A 35 -1.53 7.19 21.56
N LEU A 36 -1.53 6.05 20.85
CA LEU A 36 -2.64 5.08 20.86
C LEU A 36 -2.96 4.56 22.28
N VAL A 37 -1.94 4.31 23.10
CA VAL A 37 -2.12 3.85 24.49
C VAL A 37 -2.70 4.93 25.39
N ARG A 38 -2.52 6.21 25.06
CA ARG A 38 -2.96 7.35 25.89
C ARG A 38 -4.30 7.97 25.47
N GLN A 39 -4.86 7.61 24.31
CA GLN A 39 -6.06 8.27 23.77
C GLN A 39 -7.37 7.54 24.09
N THR A 40 -8.47 8.30 24.08
CA THR A 40 -9.87 7.86 24.26
C THR A 40 -10.46 7.34 22.93
N GLU A 41 -11.61 6.65 22.97
CA GLU A 41 -12.12 5.77 21.90
C GLU A 41 -12.24 6.38 20.48
N GLU A 42 -12.57 7.67 20.31
CA GLU A 42 -12.75 8.27 18.98
C GLU A 42 -11.42 8.54 18.24
N ASP A 43 -10.37 8.97 18.94
CA ASP A 43 -9.05 9.21 18.33
C ASP A 43 -8.27 7.91 18.04
N PHE A 44 -8.71 6.80 18.65
CA PHE A 44 -8.07 5.49 18.52
C PHE A 44 -8.09 5.01 17.06
N THR A 45 -9.25 5.08 16.39
CA THR A 45 -9.42 4.65 15.01
C THR A 45 -8.48 5.39 14.07
N ILE A 46 -8.40 6.72 14.21
CA ILE A 46 -7.56 7.55 13.34
C ILE A 46 -6.08 7.18 13.52
N SER A 47 -5.66 7.03 14.78
CA SER A 47 -4.30 6.63 15.12
C SER A 47 -3.97 5.21 14.64
N PHE A 48 -4.92 4.28 14.70
CA PHE A 48 -4.74 2.91 14.24
C PHE A 48 -4.63 2.81 12.71
N ILE A 49 -5.45 3.54 11.96
CA ILE A 49 -5.34 3.60 10.50
C ILE A 49 -3.98 4.18 10.08
N GLN A 50 -3.52 5.20 10.80
CA GLN A 50 -2.22 5.77 10.55
C GLN A 50 -1.08 4.78 10.85
N LEU A 51 -1.19 4.01 11.94
CA LEU A 51 -0.23 2.96 12.28
C LEU A 51 -0.14 1.92 11.15
N VAL A 52 -1.29 1.44 10.66
CA VAL A 52 -1.34 0.51 9.52
C VAL A 52 -0.65 1.13 8.30
N GLY A 53 -0.94 2.39 7.96
CA GLY A 53 -0.29 3.08 6.85
C GLY A 53 1.23 3.13 6.94
N VAL A 54 1.77 3.43 8.13
CA VAL A 54 3.23 3.50 8.34
C VAL A 54 3.88 2.10 8.30
N VAL A 55 3.20 1.06 8.79
CA VAL A 55 3.68 -0.33 8.67
C VAL A 55 3.79 -0.75 7.19
N PHE A 56 2.80 -0.41 6.37
CA PHE A 56 2.89 -0.63 4.91
C PHE A 56 4.00 0.20 4.27
N CYS A 57 4.26 1.42 4.73
CA CYS A 57 5.39 2.22 4.26
C CYS A 57 6.74 1.52 4.49
N VAL A 58 6.95 0.91 5.67
CA VAL A 58 8.14 0.11 5.97
C VAL A 58 8.27 -1.08 5.02
N TYR A 59 7.15 -1.75 4.72
CA TYR A 59 7.13 -2.86 3.75
C TYR A 59 7.53 -2.38 2.34
N TYR A 60 6.95 -1.27 1.86
CA TYR A 60 7.22 -0.76 0.51
C TYR A 60 8.64 -0.25 0.33
N VAL A 61 9.18 0.50 1.31
CA VAL A 61 10.56 0.98 1.20
C VAL A 61 11.56 -0.17 1.23
N SER A 62 11.31 -1.18 2.08
CA SER A 62 12.15 -2.38 2.15
C SER A 62 12.14 -3.14 0.83
N ARG A 63 10.97 -3.38 0.24
CA ARG A 63 10.89 -4.06 -1.06
C ARG A 63 11.38 -3.20 -2.22
N GLY A 64 11.03 -1.92 -2.25
CA GLY A 64 11.44 -0.98 -3.30
C GLY A 64 12.95 -0.84 -3.39
N ILE A 65 13.63 -0.76 -2.24
CA ILE A 65 15.09 -0.61 -2.19
C ILE A 65 15.80 -1.96 -2.37
N LEU A 66 15.41 -3.01 -1.63
CA LEU A 66 16.11 -4.31 -1.70
C LEU A 66 15.86 -5.08 -3.00
N GLN A 67 14.71 -4.85 -3.66
CA GLN A 67 14.38 -5.49 -4.94
C GLN A 67 14.60 -4.55 -6.13
N GLU A 68 15.12 -3.33 -5.90
CA GLU A 68 15.30 -2.28 -6.92
C GLU A 68 14.03 -2.07 -7.77
N ASN A 69 12.87 -2.17 -7.12
CA ASN A 69 11.58 -2.14 -7.77
C ASN A 69 10.97 -0.74 -7.71
N ARG A 70 11.01 -0.03 -8.84
CA ARG A 70 10.45 1.33 -8.95
C ARG A 70 8.96 1.41 -8.65
N GLN A 71 8.20 0.35 -8.92
CA GLN A 71 6.75 0.36 -8.69
C GLN A 71 6.43 0.36 -7.19
N GLU A 72 7.11 -0.49 -6.41
CA GLU A 72 6.96 -0.50 -4.94
C GLU A 72 7.42 0.84 -4.34
N LEU A 73 8.49 1.45 -4.87
CA LEU A 73 8.95 2.77 -4.41
C LEU A 73 7.98 3.91 -4.81
N SER A 74 7.28 3.79 -5.94
CA SER A 74 6.23 4.74 -6.33
C SER A 74 4.99 4.60 -5.43
N VAL A 75 4.62 3.36 -5.09
CA VAL A 75 3.55 3.08 -4.13
C VAL A 75 3.95 3.55 -2.72
N PHE A 76 5.21 3.44 -2.33
CA PHE A 76 5.72 4.05 -1.10
C PHE A 76 5.47 5.56 -1.07
N VAL A 77 5.86 6.30 -2.11
CA VAL A 77 5.62 7.74 -2.20
C VAL A 77 4.13 8.06 -2.09
N LEU A 78 3.28 7.33 -2.81
CA LEU A 78 1.83 7.52 -2.74
C LEU A 78 1.28 7.25 -1.33
N SER A 79 1.75 6.20 -0.66
CA SER A 79 1.33 5.83 0.68
C SER A 79 1.75 6.88 1.72
N VAL A 80 2.99 7.39 1.64
CA VAL A 80 3.47 8.49 2.50
C VAL A 80 2.67 9.77 2.27
N LEU A 81 2.36 10.12 1.01
CA LEU A 81 1.52 11.28 0.69
C LEU A 81 0.11 11.15 1.30
N LEU A 82 -0.51 9.96 1.23
CA LEU A 82 -1.82 9.72 1.85
C LEU A 82 -1.77 9.81 3.38
N VAL A 83 -0.71 9.30 4.00
CA VAL A 83 -0.50 9.43 5.46
C VAL A 83 -0.33 10.89 5.86
N MET A 84 0.45 11.68 5.10
CA MET A 84 0.61 13.12 5.34
C MET A 84 -0.71 13.88 5.17
N LEU A 85 -1.45 13.65 4.07
CA LEU A 85 -2.75 14.28 3.82
C LEU A 85 -3.73 13.98 4.96
N ARG A 86 -3.80 12.72 5.40
CA ARG A 86 -4.65 12.33 6.52
C ARG A 86 -4.23 13.02 7.83
N SER A 87 -2.93 13.16 8.08
CA SER A 87 -2.42 13.87 9.26
C SER A 87 -2.80 15.36 9.23
N ILE A 88 -2.77 16.01 8.06
CA ILE A 88 -3.23 17.40 7.87
C ILE A 88 -4.72 17.53 8.15
N ILE A 89 -5.55 16.64 7.58
CA ILE A 89 -7.00 16.65 7.81
C ILE A 89 -7.29 16.47 9.31
N ASN A 90 -6.62 15.51 9.95
CA ASN A 90 -6.79 15.25 11.38
C ASN A 90 -6.45 16.46 12.25
N PHE A 91 -5.33 17.14 11.97
CA PHE A 91 -4.95 18.35 12.69
C PHE A 91 -5.90 19.52 12.45
N SER A 92 -6.45 19.64 11.23
CA SER A 92 -7.39 20.72 10.87
C SER A 92 -8.74 20.60 11.57
N VAL A 93 -9.19 19.38 11.86
CA VAL A 93 -10.50 19.09 12.47
C VAL A 93 -10.43 19.13 14.00
N LEU A 94 -9.24 19.00 14.60
CA LEU A 94 -9.08 18.92 16.06
C LEU A 94 -9.41 20.25 16.80
N PRO A 95 -10.21 20.23 17.89
CA PRO A 95 -10.45 21.39 18.74
C PRO A 95 -9.19 21.87 19.48
N ALA A 96 -9.14 23.17 19.82
CA ALA A 96 -7.93 23.88 20.24
C ALA A 96 -7.24 23.31 21.49
N GLU A 97 -7.98 22.66 22.40
CA GLU A 97 -7.46 22.17 23.68
C GLU A 97 -6.55 20.92 23.56
N GLN A 98 -6.70 20.12 22.49
CA GLN A 98 -5.91 18.88 22.29
C GLN A 98 -4.73 19.06 21.32
N LYS A 99 -4.64 20.22 20.66
CA LYS A 99 -3.60 20.55 19.68
C LYS A 99 -2.16 20.36 20.18
N PRO A 100 -1.75 20.72 21.41
CA PRO A 100 -0.33 20.65 21.78
C PRO A 100 0.20 19.21 21.88
N LYS A 101 -0.63 18.22 22.23
CA LYS A 101 -0.22 16.81 22.31
C LYS A 101 -0.06 16.18 20.92
N LEU A 102 -0.89 16.57 19.96
CA LEU A 102 -0.85 16.03 18.59
C LEU A 102 0.12 16.79 17.66
N LEU A 103 0.52 18.00 18.02
CA LEU A 103 1.41 18.85 17.23
C LEU A 103 2.78 18.23 17.00
N ALA A 104 3.39 17.62 18.03
CA ALA A 104 4.70 16.97 17.90
C ALA A 104 4.65 15.82 16.88
N ARG A 105 3.60 14.99 16.93
CA ARG A 105 3.36 13.90 15.98
C ARG A 105 3.14 14.43 14.57
N PHE A 106 2.27 15.42 14.41
CA PHE A 106 1.96 16.05 13.12
C PHE A 106 3.20 16.63 12.44
N VAL A 107 3.98 17.45 13.17
CA VAL A 107 5.21 18.06 12.66
C VAL A 107 6.22 16.99 12.27
N LEU A 108 6.39 15.95 13.09
CA LEU A 108 7.33 14.88 12.79
C LEU A 108 6.93 14.09 11.54
N ILE A 109 5.64 13.77 11.36
CA ILE A 109 5.16 13.08 10.15
C ILE A 109 5.37 13.92 8.90
N LEU A 110 5.12 15.23 8.96
CA LEU A 110 5.32 16.10 7.82
C LEU A 110 6.80 16.26 7.46
N LEU A 111 7.68 16.43 8.45
CA LEU A 111 9.12 16.56 8.21
C LEU A 111 9.71 15.26 7.69
N VAL A 112 9.42 14.13 8.35
CA VAL A 112 9.91 12.81 7.94
C VAL A 112 9.29 12.42 6.59
N GLY A 113 7.99 12.59 6.42
CA GLY A 113 7.29 12.23 5.20
C GLY A 113 7.75 13.06 3.99
N SER A 114 7.98 14.36 4.15
CA SER A 114 8.52 15.19 3.06
C SER A 114 9.95 14.79 2.69
N PHE A 115 10.80 14.51 3.68
CA PHE A 115 12.14 13.98 3.45
C PHE A 115 12.11 12.66 2.69
N ASP A 116 11.29 11.70 3.14
CA ASP A 116 11.16 10.38 2.52
C ASP A 116 10.62 10.47 1.08
N VAL A 117 9.67 11.37 0.81
CA VAL A 117 9.14 11.60 -0.55
C VAL A 117 10.23 12.18 -1.47
N ILE A 118 10.95 13.21 -1.03
CA ILE A 118 12.01 13.84 -1.84
C ILE A 118 13.09 12.80 -2.17
N CYS A 119 13.57 12.07 -1.16
CA CYS A 119 14.60 11.06 -1.35
C CYS A 119 14.13 9.91 -2.25
N ALA A 120 12.89 9.42 -2.06
CA ALA A 120 12.32 8.38 -2.91
C ALA A 120 12.19 8.84 -4.37
N LEU A 121 11.77 10.09 -4.63
CA LEU A 121 11.69 10.64 -5.99
C LEU A 121 13.06 10.72 -6.67
N VAL A 122 14.09 11.18 -5.96
CA VAL A 122 15.49 11.19 -6.46
C VAL A 122 15.97 9.76 -6.76
N LEU A 123 15.61 8.80 -5.91
CA LEU A 123 15.98 7.40 -6.11
C LEU A 123 15.25 6.77 -7.32
N ILE A 124 13.97 7.06 -7.52
CA ILE A 124 13.21 6.65 -8.72
C ILE A 124 13.87 7.18 -9.99
N GLN A 125 14.25 8.47 -10.00
CA GLN A 125 14.90 9.12 -11.14
C GLN A 125 16.28 8.52 -11.45
N SER A 126 17.08 8.21 -10.44
CA SER A 126 18.42 7.63 -10.62
C SER A 126 18.38 6.17 -11.07
N GLN A 127 17.50 5.35 -10.51
CA GLN A 127 17.34 3.95 -10.92
C GLN A 127 16.80 3.83 -12.35
N SER A 128 16.04 4.83 -12.81
CA SER A 128 16.23 5.49 -14.11
C SER A 128 17.06 4.77 -15.18
N MET A 129 18.36 4.89 -14.95
CA MET A 129 19.44 4.55 -15.85
C MET A 129 19.85 3.07 -15.76
N MET A 130 19.49 2.38 -14.67
CA MET A 130 20.00 1.02 -14.40
C MET A 130 19.21 -0.09 -15.08
N ALA A 131 17.88 0.06 -15.23
CA ALA A 131 17.06 -0.92 -15.96
C ALA A 131 17.41 -0.98 -17.46
N PHE A 132 17.77 0.18 -18.04
CA PHE A 132 18.22 0.29 -19.43
C PHE A 132 19.59 -0.37 -19.67
N ARG A 133 20.43 -0.46 -18.64
CA ARG A 133 21.78 -1.05 -18.73
C ARG A 133 21.79 -2.57 -18.52
N VAL A 134 20.85 -3.12 -17.75
CA VAL A 134 20.75 -4.56 -17.46
C VAL A 134 19.84 -5.29 -18.47
N GLY A 135 18.87 -4.60 -19.06
CA GLY A 135 17.95 -5.13 -20.07
C GLY A 135 18.52 -5.23 -21.48
N GLY A 136 19.83 -5.48 -21.63
CA GLY A 136 20.44 -5.76 -22.93
C GLY A 136 19.61 -6.80 -23.68
N ALA A 137 18.90 -6.35 -24.72
CA ALA A 137 18.11 -7.13 -25.69
C ALA A 137 16.71 -7.64 -25.27
N LEU A 138 15.72 -6.76 -25.02
CA LEU A 138 14.35 -6.75 -25.62
C LEU A 138 13.40 -5.83 -24.81
N GLU A 139 12.89 -4.76 -25.44
CA GLU A 139 11.92 -3.82 -24.84
C GLU A 139 10.64 -4.52 -24.34
N SER A 140 10.22 -5.59 -25.02
CA SER A 140 9.04 -6.37 -24.64
C SER A 140 9.21 -7.09 -23.30
N LEU A 141 10.41 -7.54 -22.96
CA LEU A 141 10.68 -8.24 -21.70
C LEU A 141 10.69 -7.27 -20.51
N GLN A 142 11.28 -6.09 -20.71
CA GLN A 142 11.26 -5.00 -19.74
C GLN A 142 9.83 -4.52 -19.46
N SER A 143 9.01 -4.37 -20.51
CA SER A 143 7.60 -4.00 -20.35
C SER A 143 6.80 -5.05 -19.58
N GLN A 144 7.05 -6.34 -19.80
CA GLN A 144 6.36 -7.42 -19.08
C GLN A 144 6.75 -7.45 -17.60
N TYR A 145 8.05 -7.30 -17.30
CA TYR A 145 8.54 -7.22 -15.93
C TYR A 145 7.98 -6.00 -15.18
N PHE A 146 7.88 -4.86 -15.87
CA PHE A 146 7.25 -3.66 -15.33
C PHE A 146 5.79 -3.90 -14.95
N MET A 147 4.99 -4.50 -15.86
CA MET A 147 3.58 -4.80 -15.59
C MET A 147 3.40 -5.83 -14.47
N LEU A 148 4.30 -6.81 -14.39
CA LEU A 148 4.31 -7.81 -13.31
C LEU A 148 4.51 -7.14 -11.95
N ASN A 149 5.54 -6.29 -11.84
CA ASN A 149 5.84 -5.55 -10.62
C ASN A 149 4.72 -4.57 -10.27
N LEU A 150 4.15 -3.88 -11.25
CA LEU A 150 2.98 -3.01 -11.06
C LEU A 150 1.80 -3.79 -10.48
N CYS A 151 1.53 -5.00 -10.99
CA CYS A 151 0.46 -5.85 -10.49
C CYS A 151 0.70 -6.28 -9.02
N PHE A 152 1.92 -6.69 -8.66
CA PHE A 152 2.28 -7.00 -7.26
C PHE A 152 2.11 -5.80 -6.33
N SER A 153 2.63 -4.63 -6.72
CA SER A 153 2.56 -3.43 -5.89
C SER A 153 1.13 -2.91 -5.73
N MET A 154 0.31 -2.99 -6.79
CA MET A 154 -1.11 -2.63 -6.70
C MET A 154 -1.89 -3.61 -5.84
N LEU A 155 -1.56 -4.90 -5.85
CA LEU A 155 -2.22 -5.93 -5.04
C LEU A 155 -1.93 -5.75 -3.54
N THR A 156 -0.71 -5.38 -3.15
CA THR A 156 -0.39 -5.06 -1.76
C THR A 156 -0.99 -3.71 -1.34
N PHE A 157 -1.04 -2.73 -2.23
CA PHE A 157 -1.68 -1.44 -1.97
C PHE A 157 -3.20 -1.54 -1.84
N ASP A 158 -3.82 -2.44 -2.60
CA ASP A 158 -5.23 -2.76 -2.46
C ASP A 158 -5.54 -3.36 -1.08
N LEU A 159 -4.67 -4.25 -0.56
CA LEU A 159 -4.78 -4.77 0.81
C LEU A 159 -4.68 -3.65 1.85
N GLN A 160 -3.75 -2.71 1.69
CA GLN A 160 -3.66 -1.54 2.58
C GLN A 160 -4.96 -0.72 2.56
N ALA A 161 -5.49 -0.41 1.37
CA ALA A 161 -6.73 0.35 1.23
C ALA A 161 -7.93 -0.39 1.85
N GLN A 162 -8.02 -1.70 1.65
CA GLN A 162 -9.08 -2.53 2.22
C GLN A 162 -9.02 -2.54 3.75
N LEU A 163 -7.83 -2.70 4.34
CA LEU A 163 -7.65 -2.64 5.80
C LEU A 163 -8.06 -1.28 6.37
N CYS A 164 -7.66 -0.18 5.70
CA CYS A 164 -8.05 1.17 6.10
C CYS A 164 -9.57 1.36 6.07
N LEU A 165 -10.26 0.86 5.04
CA LEU A 165 -11.72 0.94 4.92
C LEU A 165 -12.44 0.07 5.95
N CYS A 166 -11.94 -1.13 6.23
CA CYS A 166 -12.46 -2.01 7.27
C CYS A 166 -12.38 -1.37 8.66
N ILE A 167 -11.27 -0.68 8.97
CA ILE A 167 -11.10 0.03 10.25
C ILE A 167 -12.02 1.26 10.31
N LEU A 168 -12.12 2.04 9.22
CA LEU A 168 -13.06 3.17 9.14
C LEU A 168 -14.50 2.74 9.38
N LEU A 169 -14.90 1.59 8.84
CA LEU A 169 -16.26 1.07 8.99
C LEU A 169 -16.60 0.74 10.44
N ILE A 170 -15.68 0.09 11.16
CA ILE A 170 -15.86 -0.24 12.59
C ILE A 170 -16.07 1.04 13.41
N SER A 171 -15.48 2.16 12.99
CA SER A 171 -15.60 3.44 13.68
C SER A 171 -16.85 4.24 13.33
N LEU A 172 -17.49 3.96 12.19
CA LEU A 172 -18.67 4.70 11.73
C LEU A 172 -19.97 4.13 12.31
N HIS A 173 -19.98 2.85 12.70
CA HIS A 173 -21.13 2.22 13.34
C HIS A 173 -20.76 1.81 14.76
N GLU A 174 -21.57 2.20 15.75
CA GLU A 174 -21.49 1.61 17.09
C GLU A 174 -21.46 0.08 16.95
N VAL A 175 -20.51 -0.53 17.68
CA VAL A 175 -19.97 -1.89 17.44
C VAL A 175 -21.07 -2.95 17.52
N THR A 176 -21.80 -3.12 16.43
CA THR A 176 -22.74 -4.22 16.24
C THR A 176 -21.96 -5.44 15.80
N LEU A 177 -22.24 -6.60 16.42
CA LEU A 177 -21.51 -7.86 16.19
C LEU A 177 -21.38 -8.21 14.69
N LEU A 178 -22.38 -7.85 13.88
CA LEU A 178 -22.37 -8.07 12.44
C LEU A 178 -21.26 -7.31 11.71
N HIS A 179 -21.05 -6.03 12.00
CA HIS A 179 -20.01 -5.23 11.36
C HIS A 179 -18.60 -5.72 11.70
N ASN A 180 -18.41 -6.23 12.92
CA ASN A 180 -17.15 -6.84 13.33
C ASN A 180 -16.89 -8.16 12.59
N ILE A 181 -17.89 -9.05 12.49
CA ILE A 181 -17.77 -10.31 11.73
C ILE A 181 -17.49 -10.02 10.25
N ILE A 182 -18.20 -9.06 9.65
CA ILE A 182 -18.01 -8.68 8.25
C ILE A 182 -16.59 -8.11 8.05
N SER A 183 -16.13 -7.25 8.95
CA SER A 183 -14.79 -6.66 8.89
C SER A 183 -13.70 -7.73 9.02
N ALA A 184 -13.79 -8.62 10.02
CA ALA A 184 -12.85 -9.73 10.20
C ALA A 184 -12.82 -10.67 8.99
N THR A 185 -14.00 -10.99 8.44
CA THR A 185 -14.11 -11.79 7.21
C THR A 185 -13.45 -11.08 6.03
N GLY A 186 -13.62 -9.76 5.91
CA GLY A 186 -12.99 -8.93 4.88
C GLY A 186 -11.47 -8.98 4.94
N VAL A 187 -10.87 -8.90 6.14
CA VAL A 187 -9.41 -9.02 6.34
C VAL A 187 -8.91 -10.39 5.87
N VAL A 188 -9.57 -11.47 6.31
CA VAL A 188 -9.19 -12.84 5.91
C VAL A 188 -9.32 -13.01 4.39
N TRP A 189 -10.38 -12.48 3.80
CA TRP A 189 -10.61 -12.53 2.35
C TRP A 189 -9.52 -11.77 1.58
N GLY A 190 -9.12 -10.59 2.07
CA GLY A 190 -8.04 -9.79 1.50
C GLY A 190 -6.70 -10.54 1.51
N CYS A 191 -6.35 -11.17 2.63
CA CYS A 191 -5.15 -12.00 2.75
C CYS A 191 -5.17 -13.21 1.80
N LEU A 192 -6.32 -13.89 1.69
CA LEU A 192 -6.48 -15.01 0.77
C LEU A 192 -6.29 -14.55 -0.69
N LYS A 193 -6.92 -13.43 -1.05
CA LYS A 193 -6.83 -12.83 -2.39
C LYS A 193 -5.40 -12.47 -2.75
N VAL A 194 -4.68 -11.81 -1.84
CA VAL A 194 -3.28 -11.45 -2.03
C VAL A 194 -2.45 -12.69 -2.32
N THR A 195 -2.66 -13.75 -1.55
CA THR A 195 -1.95 -15.03 -1.71
C THR A 195 -2.26 -15.68 -3.05
N VAL A 196 -3.54 -15.77 -3.42
CA VAL A 196 -3.98 -16.34 -4.72
C VAL A 196 -3.42 -15.53 -5.88
N GLY A 197 -3.49 -14.20 -5.82
CA GLY A 197 -2.96 -13.32 -6.86
C GLY A 197 -1.44 -13.44 -7.01
N ILE A 198 -0.70 -13.48 -5.90
CA ILE A 198 0.76 -13.73 -5.92
C ILE A 198 1.06 -15.07 -6.60
N ILE A 199 0.36 -16.15 -6.22
CA ILE A 199 0.58 -17.48 -6.82
C ILE A 199 0.20 -17.49 -8.30
N ALA A 200 -0.91 -16.84 -8.67
CA ALA A 200 -1.38 -16.78 -10.06
C ALA A 200 -0.35 -16.10 -10.97
N ILE A 201 0.21 -14.99 -10.48
CA ILE A 201 1.23 -14.23 -11.19
C ILE A 201 2.56 -15.01 -11.25
N LEU A 202 3.02 -15.57 -10.12
CA LEU A 202 4.31 -16.29 -10.08
C LEU A 202 4.31 -17.60 -10.88
N LYS A 203 3.19 -18.33 -10.87
CA LYS A 203 3.07 -19.61 -11.59
C LYS A 203 2.56 -19.46 -13.02
N GLU A 204 2.26 -18.23 -13.47
CA GLU A 204 1.62 -17.94 -14.76
C GLU A 204 0.35 -18.79 -15.01
N LEU A 205 -0.41 -19.07 -13.95
CA LEU A 205 -1.58 -19.95 -14.02
C LEU A 205 -2.81 -19.16 -14.47
N LYS A 206 -3.13 -19.26 -15.77
CA LYS A 206 -4.38 -18.74 -16.36
C LYS A 206 -5.65 -19.08 -15.56
N PRO A 207 -5.90 -20.32 -15.08
CA PRO A 207 -7.10 -20.61 -14.30
C PRO A 207 -7.11 -19.89 -12.95
N LEU A 208 -5.94 -19.68 -12.33
CA LEU A 208 -5.85 -19.01 -11.04
C LEU A 208 -6.06 -17.50 -11.16
N VAL A 209 -5.77 -16.91 -12.32
CA VAL A 209 -6.18 -15.53 -12.65
C VAL A 209 -7.69 -15.40 -12.71
N TRP A 210 -8.41 -16.37 -13.29
CA TRP A 210 -9.87 -16.37 -13.27
C TRP A 210 -10.44 -16.48 -11.85
N VAL A 211 -9.85 -17.33 -11.01
CA VAL A 211 -10.21 -17.41 -9.58
C VAL A 211 -9.97 -16.06 -8.90
N PHE A 212 -8.85 -15.40 -9.17
CA PHE A 212 -8.55 -14.07 -8.64
C PHE A 212 -9.56 -13.01 -9.12
N LEU A 213 -9.95 -13.03 -10.40
CA LEU A 213 -10.98 -12.12 -10.92
C LEU A 213 -12.33 -12.33 -10.21
N ILE A 214 -12.74 -13.59 -10.03
CA ILE A 214 -13.97 -13.93 -9.30
C ILE A 214 -13.89 -13.47 -7.84
N GLN A 215 -12.72 -13.62 -7.20
CA GLN A 215 -12.49 -13.22 -5.81
C GLN A 215 -12.57 -11.70 -5.60
N ASN A 216 -12.33 -10.89 -6.64
CA ASN A 216 -12.51 -9.44 -6.59
C ASN A 216 -13.98 -9.00 -6.66
N VAL A 217 -14.88 -9.82 -7.23
CA VAL A 217 -16.30 -9.44 -7.41
C VAL A 217 -17.01 -9.16 -6.08
N PRO A 218 -16.94 -10.04 -5.05
CA PRO A 218 -17.54 -9.76 -3.75
C PRO A 218 -17.04 -8.45 -3.12
N GLU A 219 -15.78 -8.10 -3.36
CA GLU A 219 -15.15 -6.91 -2.79
C GLU A 219 -15.69 -5.63 -3.44
N VAL A 220 -15.87 -5.62 -4.76
CA VAL A 220 -16.49 -4.49 -5.48
C VAL A 220 -17.94 -4.34 -5.03
N VAL A 221 -18.69 -5.45 -4.91
CA VAL A 221 -20.07 -5.43 -4.41
C VAL A 221 -20.14 -4.88 -2.99
N TYR A 222 -19.22 -5.31 -2.12
CA TYR A 222 -19.12 -4.83 -0.75
C TYR A 222 -18.79 -3.33 -0.67
N LEU A 223 -17.85 -2.85 -1.49
CA LEU A 223 -17.55 -1.42 -1.60
C LEU A 223 -18.76 -0.59 -2.05
N ILE A 224 -19.53 -1.08 -3.03
CA ILE A 224 -20.75 -0.40 -3.49
C ILE A 224 -21.81 -0.37 -2.39
N TYR A 225 -22.02 -1.50 -1.71
CA TYR A 225 -22.96 -1.58 -0.58
C TYR A 225 -22.59 -0.59 0.53
N LEU A 226 -21.31 -0.53 0.90
CA LEU A 226 -20.85 0.40 1.92
C LEU A 226 -20.99 1.86 1.50
N LEU A 227 -20.61 2.19 0.25
CA LEU A 227 -20.76 3.54 -0.28
C LEU A 227 -22.23 3.97 -0.27
N TYR A 228 -23.15 3.08 -0.65
CA TYR A 228 -24.59 3.33 -0.60
C TYR A 228 -25.08 3.60 0.83
N THR A 229 -24.65 2.80 1.81
CA THR A 229 -25.00 3.00 3.22
C THR A 229 -24.51 4.35 3.73
N VAL A 230 -23.25 4.71 3.46
CA VAL A 230 -22.67 6.00 3.88
C VAL A 230 -23.38 7.18 3.21
N ILE A 231 -23.67 7.11 1.91
CA ILE A 231 -24.42 8.19 1.21
C ILE A 231 -25.83 8.34 1.77
N ARG A 232 -26.47 7.25 2.20
CA ARG A 232 -27.83 7.30 2.77
C ARG A 232 -27.86 7.91 4.18
N GLU A 233 -26.78 7.78 4.93
CA GLU A 233 -26.62 8.39 6.24
C GLU A 233 -26.04 9.81 6.17
N TRP A 234 -25.42 10.16 5.03
CA TRP A 234 -24.89 11.48 4.74
C TRP A 234 -25.92 12.58 4.99
N GLY A 235 -25.58 13.51 5.89
CA GLY A 235 -26.45 14.63 6.25
C GLY A 235 -27.33 14.42 7.47
N LYS A 236 -27.26 13.26 8.15
CA LYS A 236 -28.03 13.01 9.40
C LYS A 236 -27.24 13.26 10.70
N GLY A 237 -25.91 13.36 10.64
CA GLY A 237 -25.02 13.56 11.79
C GLY A 237 -24.36 14.94 11.88
N SER A 238 -23.70 15.22 13.01
CA SER A 238 -23.01 16.48 13.32
C SER A 238 -21.55 16.56 12.85
N SER A 239 -20.96 15.46 12.35
CA SER A 239 -19.57 15.40 11.89
C SER A 239 -19.44 14.68 10.54
N TYR A 240 -19.00 15.42 9.52
CA TYR A 240 -18.86 14.93 8.13
C TYR A 240 -17.49 14.34 7.80
N THR A 241 -16.53 14.41 8.73
CA THR A 241 -15.12 14.06 8.48
C THR A 241 -14.94 12.57 8.21
N LEU A 242 -15.63 11.71 8.96
CA LEU A 242 -15.50 10.26 8.83
C LEU A 242 -16.19 9.75 7.56
N GLU A 243 -17.35 10.31 7.23
CA GLU A 243 -18.07 10.01 5.98
C GLU A 243 -17.26 10.46 4.76
N ALA A 244 -16.67 11.66 4.78
CA ALA A 244 -15.80 12.15 3.70
C ALA A 244 -14.53 11.29 3.55
N ALA A 245 -13.93 10.87 4.66
CA ALA A 245 -12.79 9.93 4.66
C ALA A 245 -13.18 8.57 4.06
N PHE A 246 -14.41 8.12 4.29
CA PHE A 246 -14.93 6.90 3.71
C PHE A 246 -15.09 7.01 2.19
N ILE A 247 -15.76 8.07 1.70
CA ILE A 247 -15.95 8.31 0.25
C ILE A 247 -14.60 8.42 -0.48
N THR A 248 -13.67 9.21 0.07
CA THR A 248 -12.34 9.37 -0.52
C THR A 248 -11.56 8.04 -0.52
N GLY A 249 -11.62 7.27 0.57
CA GLY A 249 -11.03 5.94 0.65
C GLY A 249 -11.62 4.95 -0.36
N SER A 250 -12.95 4.97 -0.57
CA SER A 250 -13.61 4.16 -1.59
C SER A 250 -13.18 4.55 -3.01
N CYS A 251 -13.09 5.86 -3.31
CA CYS A 251 -12.64 6.35 -4.62
C CYS A 251 -11.19 5.91 -4.92
N ILE A 252 -10.31 6.01 -3.92
CA ILE A 252 -8.93 5.52 -4.02
C ILE A 252 -8.92 4.01 -4.26
N SER A 253 -9.69 3.22 -3.49
CA SER A 253 -9.77 1.76 -3.66
C SER A 253 -10.24 1.35 -5.06
N VAL A 254 -11.27 2.01 -5.61
CA VAL A 254 -11.74 1.77 -6.99
C VAL A 254 -10.62 2.05 -7.99
N THR A 255 -9.91 3.16 -7.83
CA THR A 255 -8.79 3.54 -8.72
C THR A 255 -7.68 2.48 -8.71
N ILE A 256 -7.31 1.99 -7.52
CA ILE A 256 -6.30 0.93 -7.36
C ILE A 256 -6.75 -0.34 -8.08
N LYS A 257 -8.00 -0.76 -7.88
CA LYS A 257 -8.56 -1.95 -8.54
C LYS A 257 -8.57 -1.80 -10.05
N SER A 258 -8.97 -0.64 -10.59
CA SER A 258 -8.95 -0.39 -12.03
C SER A 258 -7.55 -0.54 -12.62
N VAL A 259 -6.52 0.02 -11.96
CA VAL A 259 -5.12 -0.13 -12.40
C VAL A 259 -4.66 -1.59 -12.27
N LEU A 260 -5.05 -2.28 -11.19
CA LEU A 260 -4.74 -3.69 -10.97
C LEU A 260 -5.33 -4.59 -12.07
N PHE A 261 -6.61 -4.41 -12.43
CA PHE A 261 -7.25 -5.15 -13.51
C PHE A 261 -6.58 -4.87 -14.85
N TRP A 262 -6.25 -3.60 -15.14
CA TRP A 262 -5.55 -3.23 -16.36
C TRP A 262 -4.17 -3.91 -16.46
N ALA A 263 -3.37 -3.84 -15.40
CA ALA A 263 -2.07 -4.50 -15.33
C ALA A 263 -2.20 -6.02 -15.47
N LEU A 264 -3.19 -6.62 -14.80
CA LEU A 264 -3.46 -8.06 -14.86
C LEU A 264 -3.86 -8.53 -16.26
N VAL A 265 -4.69 -7.78 -16.99
CA VAL A 265 -5.08 -8.11 -18.36
C VAL A 265 -3.86 -8.08 -19.29
N HIS A 266 -2.98 -7.08 -19.12
CA HIS A 266 -1.73 -7.01 -19.88
C HIS A 266 -0.83 -8.21 -19.58
N VAL A 267 -0.64 -8.54 -18.30
CA VAL A 267 0.17 -9.71 -17.87
C VAL A 267 -0.44 -11.02 -18.37
N TYR A 268 -1.76 -11.19 -18.29
CA TYR A 268 -2.48 -12.38 -18.75
C TYR A 268 -2.28 -12.65 -20.25
N ARG A 269 -2.30 -11.60 -21.07
CA ARG A 269 -2.04 -11.71 -22.52
C ARG A 269 -0.60 -12.13 -22.83
N SER A 270 0.34 -11.86 -21.93
CA SER A 270 1.75 -12.22 -22.06
C SER A 270 2.12 -13.58 -21.45
N PHE A 271 1.18 -14.28 -20.81
CA PHE A 271 1.44 -15.60 -20.22
C PHE A 271 1.84 -16.65 -21.26
N GLY A 272 2.89 -17.42 -20.95
CA GLY A 272 3.42 -18.47 -21.83
C GLY A 272 4.55 -18.00 -22.76
N GLN A 273 5.04 -16.76 -22.63
CA GLN A 273 6.18 -16.24 -23.41
C GLN A 273 7.56 -16.54 -22.78
N GLY A 274 7.62 -17.44 -21.79
CA GLY A 274 8.86 -17.86 -21.14
C GLY A 274 9.41 -16.86 -20.11
N LEU A 275 8.58 -15.94 -19.60
CA LEU A 275 8.98 -14.94 -18.60
C LEU A 275 9.47 -15.59 -17.30
N ARG A 276 8.79 -16.65 -16.84
CA ARG A 276 9.24 -17.50 -15.72
C ARG A 276 10.64 -18.07 -15.94
N GLU A 277 10.88 -18.70 -17.08
CA GLU A 277 12.16 -19.35 -17.40
C GLU A 277 13.30 -18.35 -17.50
N ARG A 278 13.04 -17.17 -18.05
CA ARG A 278 14.05 -16.10 -18.18
C ARG A 278 14.30 -15.35 -16.87
N MET A 279 13.27 -15.17 -16.02
CA MET A 279 13.49 -14.69 -14.66
C MET A 279 14.38 -15.67 -13.90
N PHE A 280 14.09 -16.98 -13.91
CA PHE A 280 14.91 -17.96 -13.21
C PHE A 280 16.28 -18.21 -13.87
N SER A 281 16.42 -18.11 -15.19
CA SER A 281 17.71 -18.31 -15.88
C SER A 281 18.65 -17.12 -15.72
N SER A 282 18.14 -15.89 -15.67
CA SER A 282 18.95 -14.71 -15.32
C SER A 282 19.49 -14.78 -13.89
N TYR A 283 18.84 -15.53 -13.00
CA TYR A 283 19.35 -15.82 -11.65
C TYR A 283 20.45 -16.88 -11.63
N GLY A 284 20.45 -17.85 -12.56
CA GLY A 284 21.47 -18.89 -12.64
C GLY A 284 22.81 -18.44 -13.24
N ARG A 285 22.85 -17.27 -13.86
CA ARG A 285 24.03 -16.75 -14.58
C ARG A 285 24.85 -15.72 -13.80
N ILE A 286 24.41 -15.36 -12.60
CA ILE A 286 25.12 -14.43 -11.69
C ILE A 286 25.96 -15.20 -10.65
N ASP A 287 25.68 -16.50 -10.48
CA ASP A 287 26.43 -17.41 -9.60
C ASP A 287 27.52 -18.20 -10.39
N SER A 288 27.90 -17.76 -11.60
CA SER A 288 28.97 -18.35 -12.44
C SER A 288 30.03 -17.33 -12.85
#